data_AF-A0A0Q4QUH8-F1
#
_entry.id   AF-A0A0Q4QUH8-F1
#
_cell.length_a   1.000
_cell.length_b   1.000
_cell.length_c   1.000
_cell.angle_alpha   90.00
_cell.angle_beta   90.00
_cell.angle_gamma   90.00
#
_symmetry.space_group_name_H-M   'P 1'
#
loop_
_entity.id
_entity.type
_entity.pdbx_description
1 polymer ?
#
loop_
_entity_poly.entity_id
_entity_poly.type
_entity_poly.pdbx_seq_one_letter_code
_entity_poly.pdbx_strand_id
1 'polypeptide(L)'
;MSYVTIHGKARLLAPALLAVALAACSGKDDSAPASASGTPASPAAAPAEPAVSAKVQSMGTDQLRDSASTALRENRMYAPAGDNAMEFYLALRDKLPDDAAVKSALTDLQPYTLIAAEQSLAREDFPEAQRLIALIEKVDPTAPALPRLKQGITRGMEVAVKRTQEETDKVKKDAENRAKQLVEQQRLAQQQAAEATAAQQLATRQEAARQESERLEAERQAATKREADARAAAQQVAAAPKPAAAAPTLRAVSTPAPRYPADALRSGTSGEVLVELTIGTDGSVTDARVLRANPPRVFDREALNAVKRWRFEPISSPTTTRRTLAFQPNQ
;
A
#
# COMPACT_ATOMS: atom_id res chain seq x y z
N MET A 1 28.57 -22.32 16.47
CA MET A 1 29.34 -21.59 15.44
C MET A 1 28.34 -21.03 14.45
N SER A 2 28.16 -19.75 14.15
CA SER A 2 28.48 -18.46 14.74
C SER A 2 27.67 -17.49 13.85
N TYR A 3 26.80 -16.68 14.46
CA TYR A 3 26.05 -15.62 13.81
C TYR A 3 26.99 -14.47 13.44
N VAL A 4 26.76 -13.79 12.31
CA VAL A 4 27.28 -12.44 12.08
C VAL A 4 26.16 -11.54 11.57
N THR A 5 25.93 -10.47 12.33
CA THR A 5 24.93 -9.42 12.15
C THR A 5 25.67 -8.08 11.98
N ILE A 6 25.39 -7.40 10.85
CA ILE A 6 25.13 -5.95 10.61
C ILE A 6 26.03 -4.86 11.25
N HIS A 7 26.34 -3.82 10.45
CA HIS A 7 26.16 -2.35 10.61
C HIS A 7 27.21 -1.65 9.71
N GLY A 8 26.96 -0.72 8.77
CA GLY A 8 25.88 0.24 8.57
C GLY A 8 26.47 1.67 8.63
N LYS A 9 26.38 2.46 7.55
CA LYS A 9 26.32 3.93 7.59
C LYS A 9 25.83 4.52 6.27
N ALA A 10 24.58 5.00 6.31
CA ALA A 10 23.96 5.93 5.37
C ALA A 10 23.89 7.32 6.02
N ARG A 11 23.91 8.38 5.21
CA ARG A 11 23.39 9.77 5.44
C ARG A 11 23.66 10.54 4.14
N LEU A 12 22.74 10.78 3.19
CA LEU A 12 21.46 11.51 3.15
C LEU A 12 21.55 13.04 3.43
N LEU A 13 21.13 13.80 2.39
CA LEU A 13 20.43 15.10 2.35
C LEU A 13 21.17 16.37 1.86
N ALA A 14 20.68 16.89 0.72
CA ALA A 14 20.70 18.28 0.19
C ALA A 14 19.72 19.19 1.01
N PRO A 15 19.32 20.46 0.67
CA PRO A 15 19.52 21.29 -0.55
C PRO A 15 19.60 22.85 -0.34
N ALA A 16 19.44 23.61 -1.45
CA ALA A 16 19.04 25.04 -1.60
C ALA A 16 20.17 26.10 -1.51
N LEU A 17 20.26 27.17 -2.33
CA LEU A 17 19.26 28.16 -2.73
C LEU A 17 19.66 28.93 -4.01
N LEU A 18 18.65 29.51 -4.65
CA LEU A 18 18.58 30.25 -5.91
C LEU A 18 18.27 31.74 -5.62
N ALA A 19 18.96 32.69 -6.28
CA ALA A 19 18.53 34.09 -6.54
C ALA A 19 19.62 34.80 -7.39
N VAL A 20 19.39 35.16 -8.67
CA VAL A 20 18.76 36.42 -9.20
C VAL A 20 19.67 37.65 -8.96
N ALA A 21 19.94 38.59 -9.87
CA ALA A 21 19.84 38.78 -11.31
C ALA A 21 20.47 40.16 -11.65
N LEU A 22 20.72 40.40 -12.95
CA LEU A 22 20.59 41.66 -13.68
C LEU A 22 21.66 42.79 -13.62
N ALA A 23 22.05 43.14 -14.85
CA ALA A 23 22.19 44.49 -15.43
C ALA A 23 23.57 45.16 -15.45
N ALA A 24 24.21 45.10 -16.63
CA ALA A 24 24.75 46.29 -17.30
C ALA A 24 24.87 46.04 -18.81
N CYS A 25 23.91 46.58 -19.58
CA CYS A 25 24.04 46.80 -21.02
C CYS A 25 24.49 48.26 -21.25
N SER A 26 25.59 48.45 -21.97
CA SER A 26 25.91 49.64 -22.78
C SER A 26 26.91 49.18 -23.85
N GLY A 27 26.46 48.79 -25.05
CA GLY A 27 26.36 49.69 -26.22
C GLY A 27 27.59 49.51 -27.13
N LYS A 28 27.52 48.61 -28.13
CA LYS A 28 27.54 48.90 -29.59
C LYS A 28 28.99 48.90 -30.15
N ASP A 29 29.45 47.99 -31.04
CA ASP A 29 28.97 47.65 -32.38
C ASP A 29 29.29 46.20 -32.84
N ASP A 30 28.46 45.73 -33.78
CA ASP A 30 28.50 44.65 -34.77
C ASP A 30 29.63 43.59 -34.83
N SER A 31 29.25 42.33 -34.60
CA SER A 31 29.22 41.26 -35.63
C SER A 31 28.83 39.91 -35.00
N ALA A 32 27.62 39.43 -35.27
CA ALA A 32 27.25 38.03 -35.02
C ALA A 32 27.75 37.13 -36.17
N PRO A 33 27.92 35.82 -35.91
CA PRO A 33 26.78 34.97 -36.24
C PRO A 33 26.39 34.01 -35.12
N ALA A 34 25.11 33.66 -35.20
CA ALA A 34 24.34 32.82 -34.31
C ALA A 34 24.96 31.44 -34.06
N SER A 35 24.95 31.05 -32.79
CA SER A 35 25.00 29.66 -32.35
C SER A 35 23.77 28.93 -32.87
N ALA A 36 23.96 28.04 -33.85
CA ALA A 36 22.97 27.06 -34.24
C ALA A 36 23.05 25.85 -33.29
N SER A 37 21.90 25.56 -32.69
CA SER A 37 21.56 24.33 -31.99
C SER A 37 22.02 23.10 -32.78
N GLY A 38 22.89 22.28 -32.19
CA GLY A 38 23.32 21.01 -32.76
C GLY A 38 22.19 19.98 -32.72
N THR A 39 21.39 19.93 -33.78
CA THR A 39 20.64 18.74 -34.19
C THR A 39 21.62 17.56 -34.30
N PRO A 40 21.31 16.34 -33.83
CA PRO A 40 22.14 15.18 -34.13
C PRO A 40 22.14 15.00 -35.65
N ALA A 41 23.26 15.36 -36.27
CA ALA A 41 23.47 15.18 -37.69
C ALA A 41 23.33 13.70 -37.98
N SER A 42 22.36 13.38 -38.84
CA SER A 42 22.35 12.16 -39.64
C SER A 42 23.78 11.89 -40.13
N PRO A 43 24.31 10.66 -40.06
CA PRO A 43 25.62 10.37 -40.61
C PRO A 43 25.51 10.55 -42.13
N ALA A 44 25.81 11.76 -42.59
CA ALA A 44 26.02 12.05 -43.99
C ALA A 44 27.12 11.11 -44.46
N ALA A 45 26.78 10.27 -45.43
CA ALA A 45 27.72 9.36 -46.08
C ALA A 45 29.01 10.13 -46.40
N ALA A 46 30.11 9.71 -45.78
CA ALA A 46 31.42 10.19 -46.14
C ALA A 46 31.60 9.98 -47.65
N PRO A 47 32.14 10.97 -48.40
CA PRO A 47 32.42 10.78 -49.80
C PRO A 47 33.30 9.54 -49.96
N ALA A 48 32.94 8.65 -50.89
CA ALA A 48 33.73 7.47 -51.19
C ALA A 48 35.19 7.90 -51.43
N GLU A 49 36.11 7.38 -50.62
CA GLU A 49 37.53 7.67 -50.78
C GLU A 49 37.96 7.31 -52.21
N PRO A 50 38.80 8.13 -52.86
CA PRO A 50 39.25 7.84 -54.22
C PRO A 50 39.92 6.48 -54.24
N ALA A 51 39.63 5.68 -55.27
CA ALA A 51 40.11 4.29 -55.39
C ALA A 51 41.64 4.14 -55.28
N VAL A 52 42.39 5.21 -55.59
CA VAL A 52 43.82 5.32 -55.32
C VAL A 52 44.02 6.59 -54.50
N SER A 53 44.66 6.50 -53.34
CA SER A 53 44.88 7.64 -52.45
C SER A 53 45.69 8.75 -53.12
N ALA A 54 45.36 10.02 -52.83
CA ALA A 54 46.09 11.18 -53.34
C ALA A 54 47.59 11.14 -52.96
N LYS A 55 47.91 10.60 -51.78
CA LYS A 55 49.30 10.36 -51.35
C LYS A 55 50.03 9.48 -52.35
N VAL A 56 49.44 8.34 -52.72
CA VAL A 56 50.02 7.37 -53.65
C VAL A 56 50.21 7.97 -55.04
N GLN A 57 49.22 8.73 -55.53
CA GLN A 57 49.30 9.40 -56.84
C GLN A 57 50.46 10.40 -56.93
N SER A 58 50.80 11.07 -55.81
CA SER A 58 51.88 12.07 -55.76
C SER A 58 53.30 11.49 -55.72
N MET A 59 53.47 10.19 -55.47
CA MET A 59 54.79 9.55 -55.28
C MET A 59 55.60 9.45 -56.58
N GLY A 60 56.94 9.50 -56.49
CA GLY A 60 57.84 9.31 -57.63
C GLY A 60 57.80 7.88 -58.18
N THR A 61 58.19 7.67 -59.44
CA THR A 61 58.15 6.34 -60.10
C THR A 61 59.00 5.30 -59.38
N ASP A 62 60.21 5.65 -58.95
CA ASP A 62 61.11 4.70 -58.28
C ASP A 62 60.59 4.36 -56.89
N GLN A 63 60.13 5.37 -56.15
CA GLN A 63 59.49 5.18 -54.86
C GLN A 63 58.23 4.29 -54.94
N LEU A 64 57.44 4.44 -56.00
CA LEU A 64 56.26 3.61 -56.24
C LEU A 64 56.63 2.15 -56.50
N ARG A 65 57.70 1.86 -57.26
CA ARG A 65 58.18 0.48 -57.50
C ARG A 65 58.68 -0.18 -56.22
N ASP A 66 59.45 0.55 -55.41
CA ASP A 66 59.97 0.06 -54.14
C ASP A 66 58.83 -0.21 -53.15
N SER A 67 57.86 0.70 -53.09
CA SER A 67 56.68 0.59 -52.22
C SER A 67 55.78 -0.58 -52.65
N ALA A 68 55.55 -0.75 -53.96
CA ALA A 68 54.79 -1.87 -54.51
C ALA A 68 55.44 -3.22 -54.17
N SER A 69 56.75 -3.34 -54.41
CA SER A 69 57.51 -4.56 -54.11
C SER A 69 57.52 -4.88 -52.62
N THR A 70 57.60 -3.86 -51.77
CA THR A 70 57.54 -4.00 -50.31
C THR A 70 56.15 -4.43 -49.86
N ALA A 71 55.09 -3.80 -50.37
CA ALA A 71 53.72 -4.17 -50.06
C ALA A 71 53.40 -5.62 -50.44
N LEU A 72 53.85 -6.10 -51.61
CA LEU A 72 53.72 -7.51 -52.00
C LEU A 72 54.43 -8.45 -51.03
N ARG A 73 55.67 -8.14 -50.66
CA ARG A 73 56.47 -8.94 -49.71
C ARG A 73 55.82 -9.02 -48.33
N GLU A 74 55.14 -7.95 -47.93
CA GLU A 74 54.42 -7.85 -46.66
C GLU A 74 52.94 -8.28 -46.78
N ASN A 75 52.57 -8.91 -47.90
CA ASN A 75 51.23 -9.44 -48.18
C ASN A 75 50.10 -8.39 -48.18
N ARG A 76 50.43 -7.11 -48.38
CA ARG A 76 49.47 -6.00 -48.52
C ARG A 76 49.05 -5.85 -49.97
N MET A 77 48.22 -6.78 -50.44
CA MET A 77 47.84 -6.85 -51.86
C MET A 77 46.87 -5.73 -52.26
N TYR A 78 45.77 -5.57 -51.52
CA TYR A 78 44.71 -4.60 -51.82
C TYR A 78 44.29 -3.76 -50.60
N ALA A 79 44.78 -4.12 -49.40
CA ALA A 79 44.47 -3.46 -48.13
C ALA A 79 45.76 -3.30 -47.30
N PRO A 80 45.85 -2.26 -46.44
CA PRO A 80 44.87 -1.19 -46.19
C PRO A 80 44.87 -0.14 -47.31
N ALA A 81 43.87 0.74 -47.32
CA ALA A 81 43.76 1.82 -48.31
C ALA A 81 44.97 2.78 -48.25
N GLY A 82 45.49 3.17 -49.42
CA GLY A 82 46.63 4.09 -49.54
C GLY A 82 48.01 3.51 -49.21
N ASP A 83 48.11 2.24 -48.83
CA ASP A 83 49.37 1.53 -48.57
C ASP A 83 49.27 0.04 -48.95
N ASN A 84 49.00 -0.21 -50.22
CA ASN A 84 48.89 -1.56 -50.77
C ASN A 84 49.47 -1.64 -52.19
N ALA A 85 49.88 -2.85 -52.59
CA ALA A 85 50.52 -3.11 -53.87
C ALA A 85 49.63 -2.69 -55.06
N MET A 86 48.33 -2.97 -55.01
CA MET A 86 47.38 -2.61 -56.06
C MET A 86 47.36 -1.11 -56.37
N GLU A 87 47.25 -0.25 -55.35
CA GLU A 87 47.25 1.20 -55.53
C GLU A 87 48.59 1.72 -56.06
N PHE A 88 49.72 1.16 -55.59
CA PHE A 88 51.04 1.53 -56.10
C PHE A 88 51.23 1.15 -57.57
N TYR A 89 50.83 -0.06 -57.98
CA TYR A 89 50.91 -0.48 -59.39
C TYR A 89 49.94 0.27 -60.29
N LEU A 90 48.75 0.64 -59.80
CA LEU A 90 47.83 1.52 -60.54
C LEU A 90 48.45 2.90 -60.77
N ALA A 91 49.05 3.51 -59.74
CA ALA A 91 49.75 4.78 -59.89
C ALA A 91 50.98 4.68 -60.81
N LEU A 92 51.70 3.55 -60.81
CA LEU A 92 52.77 3.29 -61.78
C LEU A 92 52.25 3.20 -63.21
N ARG A 93 51.13 2.50 -63.43
CA ARG A 93 50.52 2.37 -64.75
C ARG A 93 50.10 3.72 -65.32
N ASP A 94 49.58 4.62 -64.48
CA ASP A 94 49.19 5.96 -64.89
C ASP A 94 50.40 6.79 -65.37
N LYS A 95 51.61 6.52 -64.85
CA LYS A 95 52.87 7.16 -65.27
C LYS A 95 53.60 6.41 -66.39
N LEU A 96 53.44 5.09 -66.45
CA LEU A 96 54.13 4.16 -67.34
C LEU A 96 53.12 3.18 -67.97
N PRO A 97 52.25 3.66 -68.87
CA PRO A 97 51.14 2.86 -69.40
C PRO A 97 51.56 1.64 -70.23
N ASP A 98 52.80 1.61 -70.71
CA ASP A 98 53.34 0.53 -71.55
C ASP A 98 54.31 -0.43 -70.84
N ASP A 99 54.50 -0.26 -69.53
CA ASP A 99 55.36 -1.16 -68.75
C ASP A 99 54.72 -2.56 -68.59
N ALA A 100 55.34 -3.57 -69.20
CA ALA A 100 54.87 -4.95 -69.18
C ALA A 100 54.86 -5.56 -67.77
N ALA A 101 55.80 -5.17 -66.90
CA ALA A 101 55.87 -5.68 -65.54
C ALA A 101 54.70 -5.16 -64.69
N VAL A 102 54.33 -3.89 -64.87
CA VAL A 102 53.18 -3.28 -64.18
C VAL A 102 51.87 -3.93 -64.64
N LYS A 103 51.71 -4.17 -65.95
CA LYS A 103 50.53 -4.87 -66.48
C LYS A 103 50.41 -6.28 -65.91
N SER A 104 51.50 -7.06 -65.91
CA SER A 104 51.51 -8.42 -65.35
C SER A 104 51.14 -8.43 -63.86
N ALA A 105 51.73 -7.54 -63.06
CA ALA A 105 51.46 -7.47 -61.62
C ALA A 105 50.00 -7.15 -61.32
N LEU A 106 49.38 -6.23 -62.08
CA LEU A 106 47.96 -5.91 -61.93
C LEU A 106 47.05 -7.09 -62.31
N THR A 107 47.40 -7.85 -63.35
CA THR A 107 46.69 -9.08 -63.72
C THR A 107 46.78 -10.15 -62.61
N ASP A 108 47.93 -10.31 -61.98
CA ASP A 108 48.13 -11.29 -60.90
C ASP A 108 47.38 -10.91 -59.61
N LEU A 109 47.22 -9.61 -59.33
CA LEU A 109 46.55 -9.10 -58.13
C LEU A 109 45.02 -9.00 -58.27
N GLN A 110 44.50 -8.97 -59.50
CA GLN A 110 43.07 -8.80 -59.78
C GLN A 110 42.19 -9.91 -59.16
N PRO A 111 42.54 -11.21 -59.23
CA PRO A 111 41.73 -12.28 -58.60
C PRO A 111 41.62 -12.12 -57.08
N TYR A 112 42.69 -11.70 -56.41
CA TYR A 112 42.68 -11.49 -54.95
C TYR A 112 41.81 -10.30 -54.56
N THR A 113 41.88 -9.22 -55.33
CA THR A 113 41.04 -8.03 -55.12
C THR A 113 39.56 -8.34 -55.35
N LEU A 114 39.26 -9.18 -56.36
CA LEU A 114 37.90 -9.68 -56.61
C LEU A 114 37.35 -10.47 -55.42
N ILE A 115 38.11 -11.44 -54.91
CA ILE A 115 37.71 -12.25 -53.75
C ILE A 115 37.45 -11.34 -52.54
N ALA A 116 38.32 -10.36 -52.31
CA ALA A 116 38.16 -9.41 -51.22
C ALA A 116 36.89 -8.56 -51.36
N ALA A 117 36.54 -8.12 -52.58
CA ALA A 117 35.33 -7.36 -52.86
C ALA A 117 34.08 -8.20 -52.57
N GLU A 118 34.07 -9.46 -53.00
CA GLU A 118 32.97 -10.40 -52.73
C GLU A 118 32.80 -10.68 -51.24
N GLN A 119 33.91 -10.89 -50.52
CA GLN A 119 33.86 -11.11 -49.08
C GLN A 119 33.36 -9.86 -48.33
N SER A 120 33.76 -8.67 -48.77
CA SER A 120 33.31 -7.40 -48.15
C SER A 120 31.81 -7.18 -48.40
N LEU A 121 31.32 -7.50 -49.60
CA LEU A 121 29.89 -7.55 -49.89
C LEU A 121 29.14 -8.55 -48.99
N ALA A 122 29.68 -9.75 -48.81
CA ALA A 122 29.06 -10.78 -47.97
C ALA A 122 29.01 -10.39 -46.49
N ARG A 123 29.97 -9.57 -46.02
CA ARG A 123 30.00 -9.01 -44.67
C ARG A 123 29.19 -7.72 -44.50
N GLU A 124 28.47 -7.28 -45.53
CA GLU A 124 27.77 -5.98 -45.57
C GLU A 124 28.71 -4.77 -45.35
N ASP A 125 30.01 -4.91 -45.61
CA ASP A 125 30.99 -3.82 -45.59
C ASP A 125 31.00 -3.10 -46.95
N PHE A 126 29.93 -2.36 -47.20
CA PHE A 126 29.69 -1.66 -48.47
C PHE A 126 30.75 -0.61 -48.82
N PRO A 127 31.28 0.19 -47.88
CA PRO A 127 32.34 1.15 -48.18
C PRO A 127 33.60 0.47 -48.72
N GLU A 128 34.06 -0.60 -48.07
CA GLU A 128 35.25 -1.33 -48.51
C GLU A 128 34.99 -2.09 -49.82
N ALA A 129 33.80 -2.69 -49.98
CA ALA A 129 33.40 -3.31 -51.23
C ALA A 129 33.42 -2.30 -52.40
N GLN A 130 32.92 -1.08 -52.19
CA GLN A 130 32.90 -0.03 -53.21
C GLN A 130 34.32 0.38 -53.62
N ARG A 131 35.24 0.53 -52.65
CA ARG A 131 36.65 0.82 -52.89
C ARG A 131 37.31 -0.27 -53.73
N LEU A 132 37.14 -1.54 -53.35
CA LEU A 132 37.73 -2.69 -54.05
C LEU A 132 37.16 -2.85 -55.47
N ILE A 133 35.86 -2.61 -55.67
CA ILE A 133 35.25 -2.59 -57.02
C ILE A 133 35.85 -1.48 -57.87
N ALA A 134 36.05 -0.29 -57.30
CA ALA A 134 36.66 0.82 -58.02
C ALA A 134 38.14 0.54 -58.38
N LEU A 135 38.87 -0.21 -57.55
CA LEU A 135 40.21 -0.73 -57.89
C LEU A 135 40.14 -1.72 -59.07
N ILE A 136 39.20 -2.67 -59.05
CA ILE A 136 39.00 -3.64 -60.14
C ILE A 136 38.64 -2.91 -61.44
N GLU A 137 37.73 -1.95 -61.40
CA GLU A 137 37.33 -1.13 -62.55
C GLU A 137 38.47 -0.28 -63.09
N LYS A 138 39.34 0.23 -62.22
CA LYS A 138 40.58 0.89 -62.66
C LYS A 138 41.52 -0.08 -63.35
N VAL A 139 41.69 -1.31 -62.86
CA VAL A 139 42.57 -2.32 -63.49
C VAL A 139 42.01 -2.74 -64.86
N ASP A 140 40.75 -3.16 -64.90
CA ASP A 140 40.05 -3.60 -66.10
C ASP A 140 38.58 -3.15 -66.05
N PRO A 141 38.21 -2.10 -66.80
CA PRO A 141 36.83 -1.63 -66.89
C PRO A 141 35.86 -2.65 -67.51
N THR A 142 36.37 -3.64 -68.24
CA THR A 142 35.58 -4.68 -68.92
C THR A 142 35.47 -5.97 -68.11
N ALA A 143 35.96 -5.97 -66.87
CA ALA A 143 35.95 -7.16 -66.03
C ALA A 143 34.52 -7.70 -65.83
N PRO A 144 34.26 -8.98 -66.14
CA PRO A 144 32.90 -9.55 -66.16
C PRO A 144 32.22 -9.58 -64.79
N ALA A 145 32.99 -9.45 -63.69
CA ALA A 145 32.45 -9.41 -62.34
C ALA A 145 31.82 -8.04 -61.98
N LEU A 146 32.22 -6.93 -62.63
CA LEU A 146 31.81 -5.58 -62.24
C LEU A 146 30.28 -5.36 -62.22
N PRO A 147 29.50 -5.79 -63.23
CA PRO A 147 28.05 -5.59 -63.20
C PRO A 147 27.39 -6.30 -62.01
N ARG A 148 27.82 -7.54 -61.72
CA ARG A 148 27.33 -8.32 -60.58
C ARG A 148 27.70 -7.68 -59.24
N LEU A 149 28.92 -7.22 -59.09
CA LEU A 149 29.39 -6.58 -57.85
C LEU A 149 28.67 -5.25 -57.59
N LYS A 150 28.52 -4.39 -58.61
CA LYS A 150 27.80 -3.12 -58.51
C LYS A 150 26.33 -3.34 -58.14
N GLN A 151 25.66 -4.30 -58.78
CA GLN A 151 24.29 -4.67 -58.43
C GLN A 151 24.20 -5.24 -57.01
N GLY A 152 25.20 -6.01 -56.58
CA GLY A 152 25.31 -6.54 -55.22
C GLY A 152 25.35 -5.43 -54.16
N ILE A 153 26.14 -4.38 -54.38
CA ILE A 153 26.18 -3.20 -53.49
C ILE A 153 24.81 -2.54 -53.43
N THR A 154 24.22 -2.18 -54.58
CA THR A 154 22.94 -1.46 -54.61
C THR A 154 21.86 -2.23 -53.86
N ARG A 155 21.73 -3.53 -54.15
CA ARG A 155 20.75 -4.39 -53.48
C ARG A 155 21.04 -4.54 -52.00
N GLY A 156 22.31 -4.73 -51.62
CA GLY A 156 22.71 -4.87 -50.23
C GLY A 156 22.43 -3.61 -49.42
N MET A 157 22.76 -2.43 -49.95
CA MET A 157 22.48 -1.14 -49.34
C MET A 157 20.98 -0.90 -49.19
N GLU A 158 20.18 -1.18 -50.24
CA GLU A 158 18.71 -1.07 -50.15
C GLU A 158 18.13 -1.97 -49.06
N VAL A 159 18.62 -3.20 -48.94
CA VAL A 159 18.18 -4.14 -47.89
C VAL A 159 18.59 -3.65 -46.50
N ALA A 160 19.82 -3.17 -46.34
CA ALA A 160 20.32 -2.64 -45.07
C ALA A 160 19.53 -1.39 -44.62
N VAL A 161 19.23 -0.48 -45.56
CA VAL A 161 18.42 0.72 -45.30
C VAL A 161 16.99 0.32 -44.92
N LYS A 162 16.35 -0.59 -45.67
CA LYS A 162 15.00 -1.08 -45.34
C LYS A 162 14.94 -1.74 -43.97
N ARG A 163 15.93 -2.59 -43.63
CA ARG A 163 16.03 -3.23 -42.31
C ARG A 163 16.09 -2.19 -41.19
N THR A 164 16.95 -1.17 -41.35
CA THR A 164 17.09 -0.07 -40.37
C THR A 164 15.81 0.75 -40.24
N GLN A 165 15.13 1.04 -41.35
CA GLN A 165 13.84 1.73 -41.35
C GLN A 165 12.76 0.91 -40.64
N GLU A 166 12.64 -0.38 -40.97
CA GLU A 166 11.67 -1.29 -40.35
C GLU A 166 11.90 -1.44 -38.84
N GLU A 167 13.16 -1.54 -38.39
CA GLU A 167 13.51 -1.57 -36.97
C GLU A 167 13.13 -0.26 -36.27
N THR A 168 13.44 0.88 -36.89
CA THR A 168 13.08 2.21 -36.37
C THR A 168 11.56 2.37 -36.26
N ASP A 169 10.81 1.94 -37.29
CA ASP A 169 9.35 1.99 -37.32
C ASP A 169 8.74 1.07 -36.28
N LYS A 170 9.29 -0.14 -36.08
CA LYS A 170 8.88 -1.07 -35.01
C LYS A 170 9.10 -0.45 -33.64
N VAL A 171 10.29 0.09 -33.38
CA VAL A 171 10.61 0.75 -32.10
C VAL A 171 9.66 1.93 -31.83
N LYS A 172 9.39 2.75 -32.86
CA LYS A 172 8.44 3.86 -32.75
C LYS A 172 7.03 3.36 -32.42
N LYS A 173 6.54 2.36 -33.15
CA LYS A 173 5.20 1.78 -32.94
C LYS A 173 5.07 1.15 -31.55
N ASP A 174 6.10 0.46 -31.08
CA ASP A 174 6.13 -0.13 -29.74
C ASP A 174 6.14 0.95 -28.65
N ALA A 175 6.88 2.04 -28.85
CA ALA A 175 6.85 3.19 -27.95
C ALA A 175 5.47 3.85 -27.91
N GLU A 176 4.82 4.05 -29.06
CA GLU A 176 3.45 4.59 -29.15
C GLU A 176 2.43 3.67 -28.45
N ASN A 177 2.53 2.35 -28.64
CA ASN A 177 1.63 1.39 -28.01
C ASN A 177 1.82 1.37 -26.48
N ARG A 178 3.06 1.38 -26.00
CA ARG A 178 3.35 1.48 -24.56
C ARG A 178 2.82 2.79 -23.97
N ALA A 179 2.98 3.91 -24.69
CA ALA A 179 2.43 5.20 -24.25
C ALA A 179 0.89 5.15 -24.15
N LYS A 180 0.20 4.57 -25.14
CA LYS A 180 -1.27 4.39 -25.09
C LYS A 180 -1.70 3.51 -23.92
N GLN A 181 -1.01 2.39 -23.69
CA GLN A 181 -1.28 1.49 -22.57
C GLN A 181 -1.08 2.17 -21.21
N LEU A 182 -0.08 3.05 -21.07
CA LEU A 182 0.14 3.81 -19.85
C LEU A 182 -0.99 4.82 -19.61
N VAL A 183 -1.44 5.52 -20.66
CA VAL A 183 -2.59 6.45 -20.57
C VAL A 183 -3.88 5.69 -20.19
N GLU A 184 -4.13 4.53 -20.79
CA GLU A 184 -5.31 3.72 -20.45
C GLU A 184 -5.25 3.19 -19.02
N GLN A 185 -4.09 2.68 -18.58
CA GLN A 185 -3.89 2.26 -17.19
C GLN A 185 -4.07 3.42 -16.21
N GLN A 186 -3.55 4.60 -16.52
CA GLN A 186 -3.77 5.80 -15.70
C GLN A 186 -5.26 6.17 -15.62
N ARG A 187 -5.99 6.10 -16.75
CA ARG A 187 -7.43 6.35 -16.78
C ARG A 187 -8.20 5.36 -15.90
N LEU A 188 -7.89 4.06 -15.99
CA LEU A 188 -8.51 3.03 -15.16
C LEU A 188 -8.18 3.23 -13.67
N ALA A 189 -6.93 3.54 -13.34
CA ALA A 189 -6.53 3.82 -11.96
C ALA A 189 -7.22 5.07 -11.40
N GLN A 190 -7.36 6.13 -12.20
CA GLN A 190 -8.11 7.33 -11.81
C GLN A 190 -9.60 7.02 -11.60
N GLN A 191 -10.21 6.20 -12.44
CA GLN A 191 -11.60 5.76 -12.27
C GLN A 191 -11.78 4.96 -10.97
N GLN A 192 -10.91 3.98 -10.72
CA GLN A 192 -10.94 3.19 -9.49
C GLN A 192 -10.73 4.05 -8.24
N ALA A 193 -9.79 5.01 -8.29
CA ALA A 193 -9.55 5.94 -7.18
C ALA A 193 -10.78 6.84 -6.93
N ALA A 194 -11.42 7.34 -7.99
CA ALA A 194 -12.64 8.14 -7.87
C ALA A 194 -13.80 7.33 -7.29
N GLU A 195 -13.99 6.08 -7.75
CA GLU A 195 -15.00 5.17 -7.23
C GLU A 195 -14.76 4.81 -5.77
N ALA A 196 -13.52 4.48 -5.39
CA ALA A 196 -13.15 4.20 -4.00
C ALA A 196 -13.39 5.42 -3.09
N THR A 197 -13.07 6.62 -3.56
CA THR A 197 -13.32 7.86 -2.82
C THR A 197 -14.83 8.11 -2.64
N ALA A 198 -15.63 7.88 -3.69
CA ALA A 198 -17.08 8.00 -3.62
C ALA A 198 -17.71 6.96 -2.65
N ALA A 199 -17.22 5.72 -2.68
CA ALA A 199 -17.66 4.66 -1.77
C ALA A 199 -17.31 4.98 -0.31
N GLN A 200 -16.10 5.48 -0.04
CA GLN A 200 -15.70 5.93 1.29
C GLN A 200 -16.60 7.08 1.78
N GLN A 201 -16.86 8.09 0.95
CA GLN A 201 -17.76 9.18 1.30
C GLN A 201 -19.17 8.70 1.62
N LEU A 202 -19.69 7.72 0.87
CA LEU A 202 -20.98 7.12 1.13
C LEU A 202 -20.99 6.36 2.46
N ALA A 203 -19.96 5.56 2.74
CA ALA A 203 -19.81 4.83 3.99
C ALA A 203 -19.75 5.79 5.20
N THR A 204 -18.93 6.85 5.12
CA THR A 204 -18.86 7.87 6.19
C THR A 204 -20.20 8.58 6.39
N ARG A 205 -20.94 8.89 5.31
CA ARG A 205 -22.30 9.46 5.44
C ARG A 205 -23.29 8.49 6.07
N GLN A 206 -23.21 7.21 5.73
CA GLN A 206 -24.06 6.17 6.34
C GLN A 206 -23.75 5.97 7.81
N GLU A 207 -22.47 5.96 8.19
CA GLU A 207 -22.04 5.90 9.59
C GLU A 207 -22.50 7.13 10.38
N ALA A 208 -22.34 8.34 9.83
CA ALA A 208 -22.83 9.56 10.44
C ALA A 208 -24.37 9.53 10.62
N ALA A 209 -25.10 9.07 9.60
CA ALA A 209 -26.56 8.91 9.69
C ALA A 209 -26.97 7.86 10.72
N ARG A 210 -26.22 6.75 10.84
CA ARG A 210 -26.44 5.74 11.90
C ARG A 210 -26.20 6.33 13.28
N GLN A 211 -25.08 7.02 13.48
CA GLN A 211 -24.77 7.69 14.76
C GLN A 211 -25.82 8.74 15.13
N GLU A 212 -26.32 9.49 14.15
CA GLU A 212 -27.42 10.44 14.37
C GLU A 212 -28.71 9.73 14.77
N SER A 213 -29.07 8.63 14.09
CA SER A 213 -30.24 7.83 14.45
C SER A 213 -30.13 7.22 15.85
N GLU A 214 -28.97 6.66 16.20
CA GLU A 214 -28.70 6.11 17.53
C GLU A 214 -28.74 7.20 18.60
N ARG A 215 -28.22 8.40 18.32
CA ARG A 215 -28.29 9.55 19.22
C ARG A 215 -29.73 10.01 19.44
N LEU A 216 -30.53 10.12 18.38
CA LEU A 216 -31.94 10.48 18.47
C LEU A 216 -32.73 9.43 19.26
N GLU A 217 -32.44 8.14 19.08
CA GLU A 217 -33.03 7.06 19.87
C GLU A 217 -32.64 7.12 21.34
N ALA A 218 -31.36 7.37 21.65
CA ALA A 218 -30.88 7.53 23.03
C ALA A 218 -31.52 8.75 23.71
N GLU A 219 -31.65 9.88 23.00
CA GLU A 219 -32.34 11.08 23.50
C GLU A 219 -33.82 10.80 23.76
N ARG A 220 -34.50 10.05 22.87
CA ARG A 220 -35.90 9.60 23.08
C ARG A 220 -36.03 8.69 24.30
N GLN A 221 -35.14 7.71 24.46
CA GLN A 221 -35.14 6.82 25.63
C GLN A 221 -34.87 7.57 26.94
N ALA A 222 -33.96 8.56 26.91
CA ALA A 222 -33.71 9.41 28.07
C ALA A 222 -34.93 10.27 28.42
N ALA A 223 -35.63 10.81 27.41
CA ALA A 223 -36.86 11.57 27.61
C ALA A 223 -37.98 10.70 28.21
N THR A 224 -38.22 9.50 27.66
CA THR A 224 -39.24 8.58 28.19
C THR A 224 -38.92 8.14 29.62
N LYS A 225 -37.64 7.90 29.94
CA LYS A 225 -37.21 7.59 31.32
C LYS A 225 -37.46 8.76 32.28
N ARG A 226 -37.12 9.99 31.89
CA ARG A 226 -37.39 11.19 32.70
C ARG A 226 -38.89 11.38 32.96
N GLU A 227 -39.73 11.15 31.94
CA GLU A 227 -41.18 11.20 32.10
C GLU A 227 -41.70 10.11 33.06
N ALA A 228 -41.18 8.89 32.97
CA ALA A 228 -41.54 7.80 33.87
C ALA A 228 -41.14 8.09 35.33
N ASP A 229 -39.91 8.58 35.53
CA ASP A 229 -39.39 8.97 36.86
C ASP A 229 -40.26 10.10 37.46
N ALA A 230 -40.65 11.10 36.66
CA ALA A 230 -41.54 12.18 37.10
C ALA A 230 -42.95 11.69 37.46
N ARG A 231 -43.52 10.75 36.69
CA ARG A 231 -44.82 10.12 37.01
C ARG A 231 -44.76 9.31 38.30
N ALA A 232 -43.67 8.56 38.51
CA ALA A 232 -43.46 7.78 39.73
C ALA A 232 -43.34 8.70 40.96
N ALA A 233 -42.59 9.81 40.84
CA ALA A 233 -42.50 10.82 41.90
C ALA A 233 -43.87 11.44 42.22
N ALA A 234 -44.68 11.78 41.20
CA ALA A 234 -46.03 12.31 41.42
C ALA A 234 -46.97 11.32 42.13
N GLN A 235 -46.88 10.02 41.80
CA GLN A 235 -47.65 8.97 42.49
C GLN A 235 -47.21 8.76 43.95
N GLN A 236 -45.92 8.88 44.25
CA GLN A 236 -45.43 8.81 45.64
C GLN A 236 -45.93 9.97 46.50
N VAL A 237 -46.00 11.18 45.95
CA VAL A 237 -46.57 12.34 46.67
C VAL A 237 -48.07 12.17 46.91
N ALA A 238 -48.81 11.55 45.98
CA ALA A 238 -50.23 11.24 46.14
C ALA A 238 -50.53 10.08 47.12
N ALA A 239 -49.52 9.27 47.47
CA ALA A 239 -49.65 8.07 48.32
C ALA A 239 -49.22 8.28 49.79
N ALA A 240 -48.97 9.52 50.24
CA ALA A 240 -48.66 9.80 51.64
C ALA A 240 -49.84 9.42 52.58
N PRO A 241 -49.61 8.74 53.72
CA PRO A 241 -50.69 8.22 54.57
C PRO A 241 -51.35 9.34 55.39
N LYS A 242 -52.69 9.36 55.40
CA LYS A 242 -53.51 10.14 56.34
C LYS A 242 -53.28 9.64 57.78
N PRO A 243 -53.23 10.49 58.83
CA PRO A 243 -52.99 10.04 60.20
C PRO A 243 -54.17 9.21 60.72
N ALA A 244 -53.92 7.96 61.13
CA ALA A 244 -54.90 7.08 61.77
C ALA A 244 -54.88 7.28 63.31
N ALA A 245 -56.06 7.30 63.91
CA ALA A 245 -56.32 7.54 65.33
C ALA A 245 -55.77 6.43 66.25
N ALA A 246 -55.31 6.83 67.44
CA ALA A 246 -54.69 5.99 68.45
C ALA A 246 -55.67 5.00 69.12
N ALA A 247 -55.24 3.75 69.30
CA ALA A 247 -55.95 2.72 70.06
C ALA A 247 -55.76 2.89 71.59
N PRO A 248 -56.77 2.58 72.42
CA PRO A 248 -56.70 2.78 73.88
C PRO A 248 -55.74 1.79 74.55
N THR A 249 -54.92 2.29 75.47
CA THR A 249 -53.93 1.52 76.23
C THR A 249 -54.58 0.79 77.41
N LEU A 250 -54.51 -0.55 77.41
CA LEU A 250 -54.94 -1.41 78.54
C LEU A 250 -53.85 -1.46 79.63
N ARG A 251 -54.19 -1.15 80.89
CA ARG A 251 -53.31 -1.32 82.07
C ARG A 251 -53.49 -2.70 82.69
N ALA A 252 -52.38 -3.42 82.89
CA ALA A 252 -52.36 -4.72 83.55
C ALA A 252 -52.13 -4.53 85.06
N VAL A 253 -53.00 -5.11 85.90
CA VAL A 253 -52.95 -5.01 87.37
C VAL A 253 -52.07 -6.10 87.97
N SER A 254 -52.16 -7.32 87.43
CA SER A 254 -51.32 -8.45 87.87
C SER A 254 -51.03 -9.37 86.69
N THR A 255 -49.75 -9.56 86.41
CA THR A 255 -49.24 -10.43 85.34
C THR A 255 -48.18 -11.38 85.91
N PRO A 256 -48.58 -12.40 86.69
CA PRO A 256 -47.65 -13.43 87.13
C PRO A 256 -46.97 -14.07 85.91
N ALA A 257 -45.64 -14.21 86.00
CA ALA A 257 -44.83 -14.83 84.95
C ALA A 257 -45.27 -16.30 84.75
N PRO A 258 -45.26 -16.80 83.50
CA PRO A 258 -45.59 -18.19 83.23
C PRO A 258 -44.57 -19.13 83.86
N ARG A 259 -45.03 -20.25 84.41
CA ARG A 259 -44.13 -21.26 84.98
C ARG A 259 -43.36 -21.93 83.85
N TYR A 260 -42.06 -22.09 84.02
CA TYR A 260 -41.22 -22.74 83.03
C TYR A 260 -41.41 -24.28 83.03
N PRO A 261 -41.64 -24.94 81.88
CA PRO A 261 -41.75 -26.39 81.81
C PRO A 261 -40.43 -27.09 82.21
N ALA A 262 -40.49 -28.14 83.03
CA ALA A 262 -39.31 -28.89 83.48
C ALA A 262 -38.52 -29.54 82.31
N ASP A 263 -39.20 -29.91 81.23
CA ASP A 263 -38.58 -30.49 80.02
C ASP A 263 -37.79 -29.44 79.23
N ALA A 264 -38.31 -28.20 79.14
CA ALA A 264 -37.61 -27.07 78.55
C ALA A 264 -36.42 -26.63 79.43
N LEU A 265 -36.53 -26.77 80.76
CA LEU A 265 -35.47 -26.40 81.71
C LEU A 265 -34.26 -27.32 81.60
N ARG A 266 -34.49 -28.64 81.52
CA ARG A 266 -33.43 -29.65 81.32
C ARG A 266 -32.69 -29.49 79.99
N SER A 267 -33.36 -28.94 78.98
CA SER A 267 -32.81 -28.74 77.63
C SER A 267 -32.30 -27.32 77.36
N GLY A 268 -32.44 -26.39 78.31
CA GLY A 268 -32.02 -24.99 78.15
C GLY A 268 -32.72 -24.21 77.02
N THR A 269 -33.87 -24.69 76.55
CA THR A 269 -34.53 -24.16 75.33
C THR A 269 -35.37 -22.93 75.65
N SER A 270 -35.05 -21.75 75.10
CA SER A 270 -35.90 -20.54 75.21
C SER A 270 -36.95 -20.47 74.08
N GLY A 271 -38.01 -19.70 74.30
CA GLY A 271 -39.03 -19.49 73.27
C GLY A 271 -39.94 -18.31 73.53
N GLU A 272 -40.80 -18.00 72.57
CA GLU A 272 -41.85 -16.99 72.71
C GLU A 272 -43.20 -17.52 72.22
N VAL A 273 -44.26 -17.08 72.88
CA VAL A 273 -45.64 -17.43 72.55
C VAL A 273 -46.48 -16.16 72.45
N LEU A 274 -46.98 -15.87 71.25
CA LEU A 274 -47.98 -14.84 71.01
C LEU A 274 -49.36 -15.40 71.34
N VAL A 275 -49.97 -14.89 72.41
CA VAL A 275 -51.32 -15.24 72.86
C VAL A 275 -52.25 -14.09 72.55
N GLU A 276 -53.42 -14.40 72.02
CA GLU A 276 -54.54 -13.49 71.97
C GLU A 276 -55.47 -13.78 73.14
N LEU A 277 -55.78 -12.75 73.91
CA LEU A 277 -56.59 -12.84 75.10
C LEU A 277 -57.72 -11.82 75.01
N THR A 278 -58.90 -12.24 75.46
CA THR A 278 -60.09 -11.39 75.56
C THR A 278 -60.31 -11.05 77.02
N ILE A 279 -60.31 -9.77 77.34
CA ILE A 279 -60.49 -9.26 78.70
C ILE A 279 -61.98 -8.91 78.87
N GLY A 280 -62.60 -9.43 79.93
CA GLY A 280 -63.98 -9.10 80.32
C GLY A 280 -64.08 -7.72 80.98
N THR A 281 -65.31 -7.23 81.18
CA THR A 281 -65.54 -5.93 81.80
C THR A 281 -65.12 -5.86 83.27
N ASP A 282 -64.98 -7.01 83.92
CA ASP A 282 -64.47 -7.18 85.28
C ASP A 282 -62.94 -7.23 85.38
N GLY A 283 -62.23 -7.12 84.24
CA GLY A 283 -60.77 -7.20 84.17
C GLY A 283 -60.21 -8.62 84.23
N SER A 284 -61.05 -9.65 84.20
CA SER A 284 -60.62 -11.04 84.09
C SER A 284 -60.42 -11.45 82.62
N VAL A 285 -59.59 -12.46 82.36
CA VAL A 285 -59.43 -12.99 81.00
C VAL A 285 -60.52 -14.04 80.75
N THR A 286 -61.44 -13.75 79.82
CA THR A 286 -62.60 -14.60 79.50
C THR A 286 -62.27 -15.65 78.46
N ASP A 287 -61.39 -15.33 77.50
CA ASP A 287 -60.91 -16.27 76.48
C ASP A 287 -59.42 -16.05 76.20
N ALA A 288 -58.69 -17.13 75.92
CA ALA A 288 -57.26 -17.08 75.62
C ALA A 288 -56.88 -18.16 74.61
N ARG A 289 -56.25 -17.75 73.50
CA ARG A 289 -55.81 -18.64 72.42
C ARG A 289 -54.39 -18.30 71.96
N VAL A 290 -53.61 -19.32 71.61
CA VAL A 290 -52.26 -19.12 71.04
C VAL A 290 -52.39 -18.82 69.54
N LEU A 291 -51.79 -17.71 69.10
CA LEU A 291 -51.72 -17.35 67.67
C LEU A 291 -50.43 -17.87 67.02
N ARG A 292 -49.31 -17.80 67.74
CA ARG A 292 -48.00 -18.24 67.27
C ARG A 292 -47.16 -18.68 68.47
N ALA A 293 -46.49 -19.81 68.35
CA ALA A 293 -45.52 -20.28 69.32
C ALA A 293 -44.23 -20.68 68.61
N ASN A 294 -43.08 -20.29 69.17
CA ASN A 294 -41.77 -20.67 68.68
C ASN A 294 -40.85 -21.03 69.86
N PRO A 295 -40.42 -22.29 70.02
CA PRO A 295 -40.80 -23.51 69.28
C PRO A 295 -42.28 -23.94 69.50
N PRO A 296 -42.93 -24.56 68.50
CA PRO A 296 -44.34 -24.93 68.59
C PRO A 296 -44.59 -26.05 69.62
N ARG A 297 -45.72 -25.97 70.35
CA ARG A 297 -46.20 -26.98 71.32
C ARG A 297 -45.37 -27.18 72.59
N VAL A 298 -44.28 -26.43 72.78
CA VAL A 298 -43.41 -26.56 73.96
C VAL A 298 -43.92 -25.71 75.13
N PHE A 299 -44.34 -24.46 74.85
CA PHE A 299 -44.69 -23.46 75.87
C PHE A 299 -46.19 -23.14 75.92
N ASP A 300 -46.97 -23.64 74.96
CA ASP A 300 -48.38 -23.29 74.73
C ASP A 300 -49.24 -23.51 76.00
N ARG A 301 -49.06 -24.65 76.67
CA ARG A 301 -49.83 -25.01 77.87
C ARG A 301 -49.55 -24.07 79.04
N GLU A 302 -48.28 -23.77 79.30
CA GLU A 302 -47.89 -22.90 80.41
C GLU A 302 -48.22 -21.43 80.12
N ALA A 303 -48.12 -21.01 78.86
CA ALA A 303 -48.54 -19.69 78.41
C ALA A 303 -50.04 -19.46 78.65
N LEU A 304 -50.89 -20.40 78.26
CA LEU A 304 -52.33 -20.31 78.49
C LEU A 304 -52.69 -20.35 79.99
N ASN A 305 -52.00 -21.17 80.79
CA ASN A 305 -52.21 -21.22 82.24
C ASN A 305 -51.84 -19.90 82.95
N ALA A 306 -50.77 -19.24 82.48
CA ALA A 306 -50.34 -17.96 83.04
C ALA A 306 -51.30 -16.83 82.70
N VAL A 307 -51.68 -16.74 81.42
CA VAL A 307 -52.59 -15.70 80.94
C VAL A 307 -53.97 -15.79 81.60
N LYS A 308 -54.46 -16.99 81.91
CA LYS A 308 -55.70 -17.18 82.70
C LYS A 308 -55.65 -16.57 84.10
N ARG A 309 -54.45 -16.44 84.68
CA ARG A 309 -54.23 -15.85 86.01
C ARG A 309 -54.01 -14.34 85.94
N TRP A 310 -53.92 -13.75 84.75
CA TRP A 310 -53.75 -12.32 84.61
C TRP A 310 -55.01 -11.57 85.03
N ARG A 311 -54.80 -10.37 85.56
CA ARG A 311 -55.85 -9.42 85.94
C ARG A 311 -55.51 -8.07 85.35
N PHE A 312 -56.50 -7.47 84.71
CA PHE A 312 -56.45 -6.15 84.10
C PHE A 312 -57.38 -5.21 84.86
N GLU A 313 -57.21 -3.90 84.66
CA GLU A 313 -58.18 -2.95 85.22
C GLU A 313 -59.55 -3.18 84.55
N PRO A 314 -60.67 -3.06 85.28
CA PRO A 314 -62.00 -3.16 84.71
C PRO A 314 -62.19 -2.21 83.52
N ILE A 315 -62.65 -2.74 82.39
CA ILE A 315 -62.85 -2.00 81.14
C ILE A 315 -64.33 -1.90 80.78
N SER A 316 -64.73 -0.82 80.11
CA SER A 316 -66.13 -0.58 79.76
C SER A 316 -66.69 -1.53 78.70
N SER A 317 -65.83 -2.22 77.93
CA SER A 317 -66.22 -3.17 76.89
C SER A 317 -65.18 -4.28 76.73
N PRO A 318 -65.59 -5.54 76.51
CA PRO A 318 -64.64 -6.63 76.29
C PRO A 318 -63.67 -6.30 75.16
N THR A 319 -62.37 -6.38 75.44
CA THR A 319 -61.32 -6.02 74.48
C THR A 319 -60.40 -7.21 74.24
N THR A 320 -60.25 -7.58 72.97
CA THR A 320 -59.29 -8.60 72.54
C THR A 320 -57.95 -7.94 72.27
N THR A 321 -56.90 -8.39 72.95
CA THR A 321 -55.54 -7.90 72.77
C THR A 321 -54.57 -9.06 72.57
N ARG A 322 -53.40 -8.76 71.97
CA ARG A 322 -52.35 -9.74 71.70
C ARG A 322 -51.15 -9.44 72.57
N ARG A 323 -50.63 -10.46 73.26
CA ARG A 323 -49.46 -10.35 74.11
C ARG A 323 -48.48 -11.48 73.80
N THR A 324 -47.22 -11.11 73.63
CA THR A 324 -46.11 -12.04 73.49
C THR A 324 -45.56 -12.36 74.88
N LEU A 325 -45.52 -13.64 75.25
CA LEU A 325 -44.87 -14.14 76.44
C LEU A 325 -43.53 -14.75 76.05
N ALA A 326 -42.44 -14.27 76.65
CA ALA A 326 -41.12 -14.84 76.48
C ALA A 326 -40.81 -15.84 77.60
N PHE A 327 -40.28 -17.00 77.23
CA PHE A 327 -39.82 -18.06 78.12
C PHE A 327 -38.29 -18.13 78.04
N GLN A 328 -37.63 -17.82 79.16
CA GLN A 328 -36.18 -17.91 79.29
C GLN A 328 -35.82 -18.78 80.50
N PRO A 329 -34.78 -19.63 80.42
CA PRO A 329 -34.46 -20.62 81.46
C PRO A 329 -33.96 -20.04 82.80
N ASN A 330 -33.64 -18.74 82.86
CA ASN A 330 -33.05 -18.06 84.04
C ASN A 330 -33.87 -16.84 84.53
N GLN A 331 -35.20 -16.85 84.35
CA GLN A 331 -36.12 -15.79 84.83
C GLN A 331 -36.91 -16.23 86.06
#